data_AF-A0A974T918-F1
#
_entry.id   AF-A0A974T918-F1
#
_cell.length_a   1.000
_cell.length_b   1.000
_cell.length_c   1.000
_cell.angle_alpha   90.00
_cell.angle_beta   90.00
_cell.angle_gamma   90.00
#
_symmetry.space_group_name_H-M   'P 1'
#
loop_
_entity.id
_entity.type
_entity.pdbx_description
1 polymer ?
#
loop_
_entity_poly.entity_id
_entity_poly.type
_entity_poly.pdbx_seq_one_letter_code
_entity_poly.pdbx_strand_id
1 'polypeptide(L)'
;MALLRRELHRTAKGPGANAEDTWTLVFDTDTKRLFVEHAWQHVDVRRGDASDNGTQQLDIAEYLLQGGQTAGHRELWRLIKILFDEPGITQKE
;
A
#
# COMPACT_ATOMS: atom_id res chain seq x y z
N MET A 1 4.62 13.88 -14.51
CA MET A 1 4.76 12.60 -13.78
C MET A 1 5.46 12.80 -12.45
N ALA A 2 4.78 13.48 -11.52
CA ALA A 2 5.15 13.43 -10.12
C ALA A 2 4.19 12.44 -9.45
N LEU A 3 4.61 11.18 -9.33
CA LEU A 3 3.91 10.19 -8.52
C LEU A 3 4.42 10.33 -7.08
N LEU A 4 3.56 10.73 -6.16
CA LEU A 4 3.91 10.66 -4.74
C LEU A 4 3.60 9.25 -4.27
N ARG A 5 4.64 8.55 -3.80
CA ARG A 5 4.54 7.15 -3.36
C ARG A 5 4.88 7.06 -1.89
N ARG A 6 4.08 6.33 -1.13
CA ARG A 6 4.32 6.07 0.29
C ARG A 6 4.06 4.60 0.58
N GLU A 7 5.08 3.88 1.02
CA GLU A 7 4.92 2.49 1.45
C GLU A 7 3.99 2.43 2.67
N LEU A 8 2.94 1.61 2.58
CA LEU A 8 2.01 1.34 3.67
C LEU A 8 2.45 0.12 4.46
N HIS A 9 2.89 -0.91 3.74
CA HIS A 9 3.30 -2.16 4.34
C HIS A 9 4.15 -2.97 3.39
N ARG A 10 5.09 -3.73 3.94
CA ARG A 10 5.82 -4.79 3.25
C ARG A 10 5.77 -6.04 4.11
N THR A 11 5.46 -7.17 3.50
CA THR A 11 5.56 -8.49 4.09
C THR A 11 6.48 -9.33 3.22
N ALA A 12 7.58 -9.81 3.80
CA ALA A 12 8.43 -10.83 3.19
C ALA A 12 8.26 -12.13 3.98
N LYS A 13 7.95 -13.24 3.30
CA LYS A 13 7.82 -14.57 3.92
C LYS A 13 8.82 -15.57 3.36
N GLY A 14 9.43 -16.34 4.27
CA GLY A 14 10.21 -17.55 3.99
C GLY A 14 11.74 -17.37 4.03
N PRO A 15 12.50 -18.46 4.21
CA PRO A 15 13.96 -18.44 4.12
C PRO A 15 14.36 -18.12 2.67
N GLY A 16 14.87 -16.91 2.44
CA GLY A 16 15.29 -16.42 1.13
C GLY A 16 14.39 -15.39 0.44
N ALA A 17 13.32 -14.90 1.11
CA ALA A 17 12.39 -13.91 0.53
C ALA A 17 11.71 -14.39 -0.77
N ASN A 18 11.25 -15.64 -0.77
CA ASN A 18 10.58 -16.27 -1.91
C ASN A 18 9.14 -15.76 -2.12
N ALA A 19 8.59 -14.96 -1.20
CA ALA A 19 7.30 -14.27 -1.34
C ALA A 19 7.40 -12.89 -0.69
N GLU A 20 7.40 -11.84 -1.50
CA GLU A 20 7.36 -10.44 -1.05
C GLU A 20 6.07 -9.79 -1.52
N ASP A 21 5.25 -9.33 -0.59
CA ASP A 21 4.11 -8.48 -0.85
C ASP A 21 4.42 -7.06 -0.36
N THR A 22 4.25 -6.07 -1.22
CA THR A 22 4.43 -4.65 -0.91
C THR A 22 3.17 -3.87 -1.27
N TRP A 23 2.67 -3.09 -0.33
CA TRP A 23 1.52 -2.20 -0.50
C TRP A 23 1.99 -0.75 -0.43
N THR A 24 1.71 0.01 -1.48
CA THR A 24 2.15 1.41 -1.62
C THR A 24 0.95 2.30 -1.91
N LEU A 25 0.78 3.37 -1.14
CA LEU A 25 -0.15 4.44 -1.47
C LEU A 25 0.48 5.31 -2.56
N VAL A 26 -0.24 5.50 -3.67
CA VAL A 26 0.21 6.27 -4.81
C VAL A 26 -0.77 7.41 -5.07
N PHE A 27 -0.26 8.64 -5.06
CA PHE A 27 -0.97 9.82 -5.52
C PHE A 27 -0.40 10.25 -6.88
N ASP A 28 -1.21 10.12 -7.90
CA ASP A 28 -0.94 10.66 -9.22
C ASP A 28 -1.37 12.14 -9.25
N THR A 29 -0.38 13.04 -9.31
CA THR A 29 -0.61 14.48 -9.36
C THR A 29 -1.15 14.95 -10.72
N ASP A 30 -0.90 14.19 -11.78
CA ASP A 30 -1.35 14.51 -13.14
C ASP A 30 -2.84 14.18 -13.29
N THR A 31 -3.25 12.98 -12.87
CA THR A 31 -4.67 12.56 -12.92
C THR A 31 -5.47 12.89 -11.66
N LYS A 32 -4.80 13.38 -10.60
CA LYS A 32 -5.38 13.66 -9.27
C LYS A 32 -6.02 12.43 -8.64
N ARG A 33 -5.48 11.24 -8.91
CA ARG A 33 -5.99 9.97 -8.41
C ARG A 33 -5.12 9.46 -7.27
N LEU A 34 -5.77 9.08 -6.18
CA LEU A 34 -5.14 8.41 -5.05
C LEU A 34 -5.58 6.95 -5.07
N PHE A 35 -4.63 6.02 -5.12
CA PHE A 35 -4.90 4.58 -5.19
C PHE A 35 -3.83 3.79 -4.43
N VAL A 36 -4.11 2.53 -4.14
CA VAL A 36 -3.15 1.61 -3.51
C VAL A 36 -2.61 0.67 -4.58
N GLU A 37 -1.29 0.58 -4.67
CA GLU A 37 -0.58 -0.38 -5.49
C GLU A 37 -0.15 -1.56 -4.62
N HIS A 38 -0.62 -2.77 -4.94
CA HIS A 38 -0.17 -4.01 -4.34
C HIS A 38 0.73 -4.72 -5.35
N ALA A 39 2.00 -4.83 -5.02
CA ALA A 39 2.98 -5.60 -5.77
C ALA A 39 3.29 -6.89 -5.00
N TRP A 40 3.27 -8.03 -5.68
CA TRP A 40 3.70 -9.31 -5.13
C TRP A 40 4.79 -9.93 -5.99
N GLN A 41 5.73 -10.59 -5.34
CA GLN A 41 6.80 -11.35 -5.97
C GLN A 41 6.89 -12.71 -5.30
N HIS A 42 6.35 -13.74 -5.93
CA HIS A 42 6.44 -15.11 -5.46
C HIS A 42 7.38 -15.90 -6.37
N VAL A 43 8.57 -16.20 -5.85
CA VAL A 43 9.58 -17.01 -6.54
C VAL A 43 9.44 -18.46 -6.07
N ASP A 44 8.90 -19.34 -6.92
CA ASP A 44 8.87 -20.77 -6.62
C ASP A 44 10.24 -21.41 -6.95
N VAL A 45 11.06 -21.60 -5.92
CA VAL A 45 12.42 -22.17 -6.06
C VAL A 45 12.39 -23.66 -6.46
N ARG A 46 11.23 -24.35 -6.40
CA ARG A 46 11.12 -25.79 -6.71
C ARG A 46 10.70 -26.07 -8.14
N ARG A 47 10.06 -25.12 -8.83
CA ARG A 47 9.78 -25.18 -10.28
C ARG A 47 10.50 -24.01 -10.92
N GLY A 48 11.66 -24.26 -11.52
CA GLY A 48 12.53 -23.24 -12.11
C GLY A 48 11.98 -22.42 -13.29
N ASP A 49 10.66 -22.20 -13.39
CA ASP A 49 10.05 -21.47 -14.51
C ASP A 49 8.76 -20.66 -14.16
N ALA A 50 8.26 -20.70 -12.92
CA ALA A 50 7.03 -19.97 -12.57
C ALA A 50 7.28 -18.99 -11.41
N SER A 51 7.71 -17.77 -11.76
CA SER A 51 7.60 -16.63 -10.85
C SER A 51 6.18 -16.08 -10.98
N ASP A 52 5.40 -16.13 -9.90
CA ASP A 52 4.10 -15.43 -9.85
C ASP A 52 4.36 -14.05 -9.26
N ASN A 53 4.68 -13.12 -10.15
CA ASN A 53 4.91 -11.73 -9.83
C ASN A 53 3.90 -10.86 -10.57
N GLY A 54 3.37 -9.87 -9.85
CA GLY A 54 2.32 -9.03 -10.38
C GLY A 54 2.21 -7.71 -9.64
N THR A 55 1.48 -6.81 -10.26
CA THR A 55 1.13 -5.52 -9.66
C THR A 55 -0.34 -5.26 -9.94
N GLN A 56 -1.08 -4.96 -8.89
CA GLN A 56 -2.48 -4.60 -8.96
C GLN A 56 -2.67 -3.20 -8.39
N GLN A 57 -3.44 -2.39 -9.11
CA GLN A 57 -3.94 -1.11 -8.61
C GLN A 57 -5.33 -1.34 -8.03
N LEU A 58 -5.53 -0.85 -6.81
CA LEU A 58 -6.77 -0.93 -6.06
C LEU A 58 -7.23 0.49 -5.74
N ASP A 59 -8.52 0.77 -5.90
CA ASP A 59 -9.08 1.99 -5.31
C ASP A 59 -8.94 1.94 -3.78
N ILE A 60 -8.87 3.10 -3.13
CA ILE A 60 -8.80 3.18 -1.66
C ILE A 60 -10.01 2.52 -1.03
N ALA A 61 -11.20 2.72 -1.60
CA ALA A 61 -12.42 2.10 -1.09
C ALA A 61 -12.35 0.58 -1.22
N GLU A 62 -11.89 0.07 -2.36
CA GLU A 62 -11.72 -1.36 -2.58
C GLU A 62 -10.70 -1.97 -1.61
N TYR A 63 -9.54 -1.32 -1.44
CA TYR A 63 -8.51 -1.76 -0.51
C TYR A 63 -9.04 -1.82 0.93
N LEU A 64 -9.73 -0.78 1.41
CA LEU A 64 -10.30 -0.76 2.76
C LEU A 64 -11.42 -1.79 2.97
N LEU A 65 -12.15 -2.14 1.90
CA LEU A 65 -13.23 -3.14 1.95
C LEU A 65 -12.74 -4.59 1.85
N GLN A 66 -11.49 -4.82 1.44
CA GLN A 66 -10.93 -6.15 1.17
C GLN A 66 -10.82 -7.06 2.42
N GLY A 67 -11.24 -6.58 3.60
CA GLY A 67 -11.54 -7.44 4.75
C GLY A 67 -10.31 -7.98 5.47
N GLY A 68 -9.19 -7.25 5.46
CA GLY A 68 -7.99 -7.60 6.22
C GLY A 68 -7.58 -6.50 7.17
N GLN A 69 -7.54 -6.76 8.48
CA GLN A 69 -6.87 -5.88 9.45
C GLN A 69 -5.34 -6.00 9.30
N THR A 70 -4.80 -5.79 8.10
CA THR A 70 -3.35 -5.85 7.85
C THR A 70 -2.68 -4.58 8.40
N ALA A 71 -1.36 -4.62 8.58
CA ALA A 71 -0.62 -3.43 9.01
C ALA A 71 -0.78 -2.27 8.00
N GLY A 72 -0.91 -2.58 6.70
CA GLY A 72 -1.16 -1.57 5.65
C GLY A 72 -2.52 -0.87 5.79
N HIS A 73 -3.57 -1.58 6.18
CA HIS A 73 -4.87 -0.96 6.46
C HIS A 73 -4.80 0.02 7.62
N ARG A 74 -4.08 -0.36 8.69
CA ARG A 74 -3.89 0.51 9.87
C ARG A 74 -3.09 1.76 9.52
N GLU A 75 -2.02 1.63 8.74
CA GLU A 75 -1.22 2.79 8.32
C GLU A 75 -2.02 3.70 7.38
N LEU A 76 -2.73 3.16 6.40
CA LEU A 76 -3.58 3.96 5.51
C LEU A 76 -4.66 4.70 6.31
N TRP A 77 -5.32 4.02 7.25
CA TRP A 77 -6.33 4.63 8.10
C TRP A 77 -5.74 5.72 9.01
N ARG A 78 -4.52 5.53 9.51
CA ARG A 78 -3.78 6.55 10.26
C ARG A 78 -3.50 7.77 9.39
N LEU A 79 -3.07 7.58 8.14
CA LEU A 79 -2.76 8.67 7.21
C LEU A 79 -4.00 9.46 6.83
N ILE A 80 -5.11 8.77 6.54
CA ILE A 80 -6.41 9.41 6.31
C ILE A 80 -6.78 10.22 7.54
N LYS A 81 -6.73 9.62 8.73
CA LYS A 81 -7.00 10.36 9.97
C LYS A 81 -6.13 11.61 10.08
N ILE A 82 -4.81 11.52 9.92
CA ILE A 82 -3.92 12.70 9.98
C ILE A 82 -4.27 13.76 8.94
N LEU A 83 -4.71 13.35 7.74
CA LEU A 83 -5.11 14.30 6.70
C LEU A 83 -6.38 15.09 7.08
N PHE A 84 -7.31 14.45 7.80
CA PHE A 84 -8.59 15.04 8.21
C PHE A 84 -8.57 15.61 9.64
N ASP A 85 -7.68 15.14 10.51
CA ASP A 85 -7.32 15.77 11.78
C ASP A 85 -6.41 16.94 11.43
N GLU A 86 -7.04 18.08 11.12
CA GLU A 86 -6.36 19.37 11.18
C GLU A 86 -5.57 19.42 12.49
N PRO A 87 -4.24 19.64 12.51
CA PRO A 87 -3.56 19.97 13.74
C PRO A 87 -4.18 21.28 14.17
N GLY A 88 -5.15 21.19 15.09
CA GLY A 88 -6.02 22.29 15.45
C GLY A 88 -5.16 23.53 15.58
N ILE A 89 -5.47 24.53 14.75
CA ILE A 89 -5.07 25.90 15.04
C ILE A 89 -5.70 26.14 16.41
N THR A 90 -4.90 25.90 17.45
CA THR A 90 -5.24 26.21 18.81
C THR A 90 -5.21 27.72 18.83
N GLN A 91 -6.34 28.30 18.43
CA GLN A 91 -6.66 29.68 18.72
C GLN A 91 -6.78 29.73 20.24
N LYS A 92 -5.67 30.09 20.89
CA LYS A 92 -5.74 30.62 22.24
C LYS A 92 -6.29 32.03 22.11
N GLU A 93 -7.58 32.17 22.39
CA GLU A 93 -8.19 33.44 22.81
C GLU A 93 -7.58 33.91 24.13
#